data_AF-A0A1E3GRP9-F1
#
_entry.id   AF-A0A1E3GRP9-F1
#
_cell.length_a   1.000
_cell.length_b   1.000
_cell.length_c   1.000
_cell.angle_alpha   90.00
_cell.angle_beta   90.00
_cell.angle_gamma   90.00
#
_symmetry.space_group_name_H-M   'P 1'
#
loop_
_entity.id
_entity.type
_entity.pdbx_description
1 polymer ?
#
loop_
_entity_poly.entity_id
_entity_poly.type
_entity_poly.pdbx_seq_one_letter_code
_entity_poly.pdbx_strand_id
1 'polypeptide(L)'
;MKKLLLALPFIFAAQLAVAIDDQDKENYKNNYTTQLKPLVVQQLSADRPEMTAGAVDAEATAYVAKMAECQFVALSQFPENYRDKAIMPVAEGADIAETTYALNQELLQDIETGKLSKDRATMMITNAQESVQMCMNS
;
A
#
# COMPACT_ATOMS: atom_id res chain seq x y z
N MET A 1 39.13 48.63 -8.49
CA MET A 1 38.40 47.53 -9.15
C MET A 1 37.70 46.69 -8.08
N LYS A 2 36.38 46.88 -7.88
CA LYS A 2 35.56 46.14 -6.91
C LYS A 2 34.97 44.94 -7.65
N LYS A 3 35.41 43.71 -7.31
CA LYS A 3 34.82 42.48 -7.84
C LYS A 3 33.56 42.17 -7.03
N LEU A 4 32.38 42.42 -7.62
CA LEU A 4 31.11 41.92 -7.10
C LEU A 4 31.02 40.43 -7.45
N LEU A 5 31.12 39.57 -6.43
CA LEU A 5 30.74 38.17 -6.54
C LEU A 5 29.22 38.08 -6.37
N LEU A 6 28.51 37.84 -7.48
CA LEU A 6 27.11 37.45 -7.49
C LEU A 6 27.00 36.05 -6.88
N ALA A 7 26.55 35.97 -5.63
CA ALA A 7 26.10 34.72 -5.04
C ALA A 7 24.70 34.41 -5.60
N LEU A 8 24.62 33.43 -6.50
CA LEU A 8 23.33 32.83 -6.88
C LEU A 8 22.79 32.04 -5.69
N PRO A 9 21.53 32.25 -5.27
CA PRO A 9 20.88 31.34 -4.33
C PRO A 9 20.58 30.04 -5.09
N PHE A 10 21.36 28.99 -4.82
CA PHE A 10 20.97 27.63 -5.16
C PHE A 10 19.72 27.29 -4.33
N ILE A 11 18.55 27.47 -4.93
CA ILE A 11 17.31 26.86 -4.42
C ILE A 11 17.46 25.36 -4.71
N PHE A 12 18.10 24.65 -3.78
CA PHE A 12 17.97 23.21 -3.70
C PHE A 12 16.53 22.91 -3.30
N ALA A 13 15.63 22.79 -4.28
CA ALA A 13 14.41 22.02 -4.12
C ALA A 13 14.83 20.55 -4.03
N ALA A 14 15.39 20.15 -2.89
CA ALA A 14 15.51 18.75 -2.55
C ALA A 14 14.07 18.23 -2.53
N GLN A 15 13.73 17.37 -3.49
CA GLN A 15 12.56 16.52 -3.38
C GLN A 15 12.81 15.70 -2.10
N LEU A 16 12.18 16.12 -1.00
CA LEU A 16 12.16 15.35 0.23
C LEU A 16 11.40 14.07 -0.13
N ALA A 17 12.15 13.00 -0.39
CA ALA A 17 11.60 11.66 -0.35
C ALA A 17 10.92 11.50 1.01
N VAL A 18 9.58 11.50 1.01
CA VAL A 18 8.80 11.27 2.22
C VAL A 18 8.94 9.78 2.50
N ALA A 19 9.88 9.44 3.38
CA ALA A 19 10.01 8.07 3.83
C ALA A 19 8.76 7.72 4.64
N ILE A 20 8.10 6.62 4.27
CA ILE A 20 6.98 6.05 5.03
C ILE A 20 7.44 5.81 6.47
N ASP A 21 6.79 6.45 7.42
CA ASP A 21 7.13 6.33 8.84
C ASP A 21 6.18 5.36 9.59
N ASP A 22 6.43 5.18 10.89
CA ASP A 22 5.62 4.29 11.74
C ASP A 22 4.16 4.76 11.86
N GLN A 23 3.90 6.07 11.78
CA GLN A 23 2.56 6.62 11.83
C GLN A 23 1.82 6.34 10.52
N ASP A 24 2.49 6.47 9.37
CA ASP A 24 1.92 6.11 8.07
C ASP A 24 1.56 4.63 8.01
N LYS A 25 2.42 3.77 8.57
CA LYS A 25 2.15 2.33 8.71
C LYS A 25 0.87 2.06 9.50
N GLU A 26 0.74 2.64 10.69
CA GLU A 26 -0.43 2.39 11.54
C GLU A 26 -1.70 3.00 10.92
N ASN A 27 -1.60 4.16 10.28
CA ASN A 27 -2.71 4.77 9.55
C ASN A 27 -3.16 3.89 8.38
N TYR A 28 -2.22 3.38 7.58
CA TYR A 28 -2.50 2.43 6.50
C TYR A 28 -3.29 1.23 7.03
N LYS A 29 -2.81 0.62 8.11
CA LYS A 29 -3.45 -0.58 8.69
C LYS A 29 -4.85 -0.30 9.21
N ASN A 30 -5.04 0.85 9.87
CA ASN A 30 -6.34 1.25 10.42
C ASN A 30 -7.36 1.52 9.31
N ASN A 31 -6.97 2.28 8.28
CA ASN A 31 -7.85 2.58 7.15
C ASN A 31 -8.13 1.33 6.33
N TYR A 32 -7.11 0.50 6.08
CA TYR A 32 -7.26 -0.79 5.42
C TYR A 32 -8.30 -1.66 6.14
N THR A 33 -8.15 -1.78 7.46
CA THR A 33 -9.03 -2.60 8.29
C THR A 33 -10.46 -2.08 8.31
N THR A 34 -10.62 -0.76 8.41
CA THR A 34 -11.93 -0.10 8.43
C THR A 34 -12.71 -0.37 7.15
N GLN A 35 -12.03 -0.34 6.00
CA GLN A 35 -12.67 -0.56 4.70
C GLN A 35 -13.00 -2.03 4.44
N LEU A 36 -12.11 -2.97 4.80
CA LEU A 36 -12.32 -4.39 4.45
C LEU A 36 -13.12 -5.20 5.48
N LYS A 37 -13.10 -4.83 6.77
CA LYS A 37 -13.81 -5.59 7.81
C LYS A 37 -15.29 -5.86 7.48
N PRO A 38 -16.09 -4.88 7.01
CA PRO A 38 -17.50 -5.12 6.70
C PRO A 38 -17.72 -6.21 5.64
N LEU A 39 -16.85 -6.26 4.62
CA LEU A 39 -16.93 -7.26 3.56
C LEU A 39 -16.60 -8.66 4.09
N VAL A 40 -15.60 -8.77 4.96
CA VAL A 40 -15.22 -10.05 5.60
C VAL A 40 -16.30 -10.53 6.57
N VAL A 41 -16.91 -9.61 7.34
CA VAL A 41 -18.06 -9.95 8.21
C VAL A 41 -19.22 -10.48 7.38
N GLN A 42 -19.54 -9.82 6.26
CA GLN A 42 -20.61 -10.26 5.36
C GLN A 42 -20.32 -11.67 4.80
N GLN A 43 -19.10 -11.90 4.35
CA GLN A 43 -18.69 -13.20 3.79
C GLN A 43 -18.72 -14.31 4.85
N LEU A 44 -18.12 -14.09 6.02
CA LEU A 44 -18.11 -15.07 7.10
C LEU A 44 -19.52 -15.39 7.61
N SER A 45 -20.40 -14.38 7.71
CA SER A 45 -21.79 -14.59 8.12
C SER A 45 -22.57 -15.44 7.11
N ALA A 46 -22.25 -15.32 5.81
CA ALA A 46 -22.87 -16.11 4.76
C ALA A 46 -22.34 -17.55 4.72
N ASP A 47 -21.02 -17.73 4.91
CA ASP A 47 -20.35 -19.02 4.82
C ASP A 47 -20.49 -19.87 6.10
N ARG A 48 -20.64 -19.21 7.26
CA ARG A 48 -20.71 -19.83 8.58
C ARG A 48 -21.89 -19.32 9.40
N PRO A 49 -23.14 -19.60 8.96
CA PRO A 49 -24.36 -19.10 9.60
C PRO A 49 -24.55 -19.60 11.04
N GLU A 50 -23.81 -20.63 11.46
CA GLU A 50 -23.80 -21.16 12.83
C GLU A 50 -23.00 -20.28 13.81
N MET A 51 -22.14 -19.39 13.32
CA MET A 51 -21.36 -18.51 14.18
C MET A 51 -22.22 -17.40 14.78
N THR A 52 -21.91 -17.01 16.02
CA THR A 52 -22.53 -15.84 16.63
C THR A 52 -21.98 -14.56 16.00
N ALA A 53 -22.76 -13.49 15.99
CA ALA A 53 -22.31 -12.18 15.50
C ALA A 53 -21.00 -11.71 16.16
N GLY A 54 -20.84 -11.96 17.47
CA GLY A 54 -19.61 -11.64 18.19
C GLY A 54 -18.41 -12.48 17.75
N ALA A 55 -18.61 -13.77 17.44
CA ALA A 55 -17.55 -14.63 16.91
C ALA A 55 -17.14 -14.21 15.49
N VAL A 56 -18.11 -13.88 14.63
CA VAL A 56 -17.84 -13.37 13.27
C VAL A 56 -17.06 -12.05 13.34
N ASP A 57 -17.46 -11.11 14.20
CA ASP A 57 -16.78 -9.83 14.35
C ASP A 57 -15.33 -9.99 14.82
N ALA A 58 -15.09 -10.88 15.79
CA ALA A 58 -13.76 -11.17 16.30
C ALA A 58 -12.86 -11.83 15.24
N GLU A 59 -13.37 -12.83 14.52
CA GLU A 59 -12.64 -13.51 13.45
C GLU A 59 -12.33 -12.56 12.28
N ALA A 60 -13.30 -11.77 11.84
CA ALA A 60 -13.09 -10.76 10.80
C ALA A 60 -12.06 -9.70 11.21
N THR A 61 -12.12 -9.23 12.46
CA THR A 61 -11.15 -8.24 12.98
C THR A 61 -9.74 -8.81 12.98
N ALA A 62 -9.55 -10.02 13.50
CA ALA A 62 -8.23 -10.66 13.53
C ALA A 62 -7.69 -10.92 12.12
N TYR A 63 -8.53 -11.45 11.23
CA TYR A 63 -8.16 -11.74 9.85
C TYR A 63 -7.73 -10.47 9.10
N VAL A 64 -8.54 -9.41 9.14
CA VAL A 64 -8.26 -8.19 8.39
C VAL A 64 -7.07 -7.42 8.98
N ALA A 65 -6.90 -7.40 10.30
CA ALA A 65 -5.73 -6.77 10.93
C ALA A 65 -4.42 -7.46 10.49
N LYS A 66 -4.41 -8.80 10.43
CA LYS A 66 -3.28 -9.57 9.92
C LYS A 66 -3.06 -9.30 8.43
N MET A 67 -4.12 -9.29 7.62
CA MET A 67 -4.05 -8.97 6.20
C MET A 67 -3.46 -7.59 5.94
N ALA A 68 -3.90 -6.57 6.70
CA ALA A 68 -3.40 -5.21 6.57
C ALA A 68 -1.88 -5.13 6.80
N GLU A 69 -1.37 -5.79 7.85
CA GLU A 69 0.07 -5.88 8.12
C GLU A 69 0.81 -6.60 6.98
N CYS A 70 0.30 -7.76 6.53
CA CYS A 70 0.93 -8.53 5.46
C CYS A 70 0.98 -7.77 4.13
N GLN A 71 -0.10 -7.05 3.79
CA GLN A 71 -0.16 -6.21 2.59
C GLN A 71 0.83 -5.05 2.69
N PHE A 72 0.90 -4.37 3.84
CA PHE A 72 1.86 -3.28 4.04
C PHE A 72 3.31 -3.77 3.84
N VAL A 73 3.67 -4.92 4.44
CA VAL A 73 5.01 -5.50 4.31
C VAL A 73 5.32 -5.87 2.86
N ALA A 74 4.36 -6.44 2.13
CA ALA A 74 4.56 -6.81 0.73
C ALA A 74 4.72 -5.58 -0.17
N LEU A 75 3.88 -4.56 0.00
CA LEU A 75 3.94 -3.31 -0.77
C LEU A 75 5.21 -2.51 -0.45
N SER A 76 5.71 -2.59 0.78
CA SER A 76 6.98 -1.94 1.19
C SER A 76 8.20 -2.44 0.40
N GLN A 77 8.11 -3.59 -0.27
CA GLN A 77 9.17 -4.14 -1.12
C GLN A 77 9.15 -3.56 -2.53
N PHE A 78 8.10 -2.81 -2.91
CA PHE A 78 8.04 -2.17 -4.21
C PHE A 78 9.11 -1.05 -4.32
N PRO A 79 9.55 -0.72 -5.53
CA PRO A 79 10.29 0.52 -5.77
C PRO A 79 9.52 1.71 -5.19
N GLU A 80 10.24 2.65 -4.60
CA GLU A 80 9.71 3.82 -3.88
C GLU A 80 8.55 4.51 -4.60
N ASN A 81 8.69 4.76 -5.91
CA ASN A 81 7.67 5.44 -6.70
C ASN A 81 6.31 4.69 -6.78
N TYR A 82 6.32 3.35 -6.67
CA TYR A 82 5.09 2.55 -6.65
C TYR A 82 4.63 2.25 -5.23
N ARG A 83 5.59 2.03 -4.31
CA ARG A 83 5.33 1.81 -2.89
C ARG A 83 4.54 2.96 -2.30
N ASP A 84 5.02 4.19 -2.50
CA ASP A 84 4.40 5.36 -1.88
C ASP A 84 2.99 5.58 -2.46
N LYS A 85 2.79 5.28 -3.74
CA LYS A 85 1.46 5.34 -4.39
C LYS A 85 0.51 4.23 -3.96
N ALA A 86 1.03 3.12 -3.48
CA ALA A 86 0.23 2.03 -2.93
C ALA A 86 -0.14 2.27 -1.46
N ILE A 87 0.74 2.92 -0.69
CA ILE A 87 0.62 3.03 0.76
C ILE A 87 0.06 4.38 1.20
N MET A 88 0.64 5.49 0.73
CA MET A 88 0.32 6.83 1.26
C MET A 88 -1.14 7.21 1.07
N PRO A 89 -1.79 6.99 -0.10
CA PRO A 89 -3.20 7.32 -0.25
C PRO A 89 -4.08 6.58 0.75
N VAL A 90 -3.83 5.28 0.99
CA VAL A 90 -4.61 4.50 1.96
C VAL A 90 -4.29 4.95 3.39
N ALA A 91 -3.04 5.28 3.71
CA ALA A 91 -2.67 5.88 5.00
C ALA A 91 -3.39 7.22 5.24
N GLU A 92 -3.62 8.01 4.19
CA GLU A 92 -4.36 9.27 4.23
C GLU A 92 -5.90 9.09 4.17
N GLY A 93 -6.37 7.85 4.04
CA GLY A 93 -7.80 7.50 4.10
C GLY A 93 -8.48 7.32 2.75
N ALA A 94 -7.74 7.29 1.65
CA ALA A 94 -8.28 6.97 0.32
C ALA A 94 -8.81 5.53 0.25
N ASP A 95 -9.71 5.29 -0.70
CA ASP A 95 -10.28 3.97 -0.96
C ASP A 95 -9.20 3.01 -1.51
N ILE A 96 -9.16 1.78 -0.98
CA ILE A 96 -8.17 0.77 -1.36
C ILE A 96 -8.34 0.36 -2.83
N ALA A 97 -9.58 0.20 -3.29
CA ALA A 97 -9.86 -0.24 -4.66
C ALA A 97 -9.48 0.86 -5.66
N GLU A 98 -9.79 2.11 -5.35
CA GLU A 98 -9.37 3.27 -6.15
C GLU A 98 -7.84 3.39 -6.19
N THR A 99 -7.17 3.30 -5.04
CA THR A 99 -5.70 3.37 -4.95
C THR A 99 -5.06 2.24 -5.76
N THR A 100 -5.58 1.02 -5.64
CA THR A 100 -5.11 -0.15 -6.39
C THR A 100 -5.32 0.04 -7.90
N TYR A 101 -6.48 0.56 -8.31
CA TYR A 101 -6.76 0.85 -9.71
C TYR A 101 -5.79 1.88 -10.28
N ALA A 102 -5.57 2.99 -9.57
CA ALA A 102 -4.66 4.05 -9.97
C ALA A 102 -3.23 3.52 -10.14
N LEU A 103 -2.74 2.73 -9.17
CA LEU A 103 -1.44 2.09 -9.25
C LEU A 103 -1.33 1.16 -10.47
N ASN A 104 -2.35 0.35 -10.74
CA ASN A 104 -2.37 -0.55 -11.89
C ASN A 104 -2.34 0.20 -13.21
N GLN A 105 -3.04 1.34 -13.32
CA GLN A 105 -2.98 2.18 -14.53
C GLN A 105 -1.58 2.73 -14.76
N GLU A 106 -0.91 3.18 -13.70
CA GLU A 106 0.45 3.69 -13.82
C GLU A 106 1.47 2.59 -14.17
N LEU A 107 1.37 1.42 -13.54
CA LEU A 107 2.21 0.27 -13.90
C LEU A 107 2.03 -0.09 -15.37
N LEU A 108 0.78 -0.10 -15.86
CA LEU A 108 0.49 -0.36 -17.27
C LEU A 108 1.11 0.71 -18.17
N GLN A 109 0.94 1.99 -17.85
CA GLN A 109 1.52 3.09 -18.61
C GLN A 109 3.06 3.03 -18.64
N ASP A 110 3.70 2.73 -17.51
CA ASP A 110 5.15 2.60 -17.42
C ASP A 110 5.64 1.37 -18.22
N ILE A 111 4.82 0.32 -18.35
CA ILE A 111 5.09 -0.80 -19.26
C ILE A 111 4.99 -0.38 -20.73
N GLU A 112 3.92 0.30 -21.11
CA GLU A 112 3.69 0.74 -22.49
C GLU A 112 4.73 1.74 -22.98
N THR A 113 5.22 2.61 -22.09
CA THR A 113 6.27 3.60 -22.39
C THR A 113 7.69 3.04 -22.26
N GLY A 114 7.85 1.78 -21.84
CA GLY A 114 9.14 1.12 -21.70
C GLY A 114 9.95 1.53 -20.45
N LYS A 115 9.35 2.28 -19.52
CA LYS A 115 9.94 2.66 -18.23
C LYS A 115 9.99 1.49 -17.24
N LEU A 116 9.09 0.53 -17.37
CA LEU A 116 9.04 -0.73 -16.62
C LEU A 116 8.93 -1.90 -17.60
N SER A 117 9.77 -2.94 -17.48
CA SER A 117 9.58 -4.13 -18.30
C SER A 117 8.44 -5.00 -17.75
N LYS A 118 7.72 -5.69 -18.64
CA LYS A 118 6.66 -6.65 -18.24
C LYS A 118 7.17 -7.72 -17.28
N ASP A 119 8.37 -8.24 -17.52
CA ASP A 119 8.97 -9.25 -16.64
C ASP A 119 9.26 -8.69 -15.24
N ARG A 120 9.75 -7.45 -15.15
CA ARG A 120 9.98 -6.78 -13.87
C ARG A 120 8.67 -6.50 -13.14
N ALA A 121 7.65 -6.03 -13.84
CA ALA A 121 6.31 -5.84 -13.28
C ALA A 121 5.76 -7.16 -12.73
N THR A 122 5.88 -8.24 -13.50
CA THR A 122 5.42 -9.58 -13.13
C THR A 122 6.13 -10.08 -11.88
N MET A 123 7.47 -10.04 -11.85
CA MET A 123 8.24 -10.46 -10.67
C MET A 123 7.85 -9.67 -9.42
N MET A 124 7.69 -8.35 -9.54
CA MET A 124 7.33 -7.49 -8.42
C MET A 124 5.96 -7.86 -7.84
N ILE A 125 4.96 -8.04 -8.70
CA ILE A 125 3.59 -8.43 -8.29
C ILE A 125 3.59 -9.83 -7.67
N THR A 126 4.24 -10.80 -8.33
CA THR A 126 4.32 -12.18 -7.82
C THR A 126 5.01 -12.24 -6.46
N ASN A 127 6.14 -11.55 -6.29
CA ASN A 127 6.86 -11.55 -5.00
C ASN A 127 6.04 -10.91 -3.88
N ALA A 128 5.27 -9.86 -4.17
CA ALA A 128 4.36 -9.28 -3.18
C ALA A 128 3.22 -10.24 -2.83
N GLN A 129 2.62 -10.91 -3.82
CA GLN A 129 1.58 -11.91 -3.57
C GLN A 129 2.09 -13.08 -2.73
N GLU A 130 3.29 -13.59 -3.04
CA GLU A 130 3.96 -14.64 -2.26
C GLU A 130 4.28 -14.16 -0.84
N SER A 131 4.73 -12.91 -0.67
CA SER A 131 4.99 -12.32 0.64
C SER A 131 3.73 -12.23 1.49
N VAL A 132 2.61 -11.78 0.91
CA VAL A 132 1.31 -11.78 1.59
C VAL A 132 0.91 -13.20 1.98
N GLN A 133 1.01 -14.15 1.07
CA GLN A 133 0.63 -15.55 1.32
C GLN A 133 1.46 -16.15 2.45
N MET A 134 2.78 -15.96 2.45
CA MET A 134 3.65 -16.45 3.53
C MET A 134 3.29 -15.80 4.87
N CYS A 135 3.09 -14.48 4.88
CA CYS A 135 2.74 -13.74 6.09
C CYS A 135 1.37 -14.16 6.66
N MET A 136 0.37 -14.42 5.81
CA MET A 136 -0.95 -14.85 6.27
C MET A 136 -0.95 -16.27 6.86
N ASN A 137 0.02 -17.11 6.50
CA ASN A 137 0.14 -18.48 7.01
C ASN A 137 1.14 -18.62 8.18
N SER A 138 1.78 -17.54 8.61
CA SER A 138 2.75 -17.51 9.71
C SER A 138 2.13 -17.14 11.05
#